data_AF-A0A8J8F203-F1
#
_entry.id   AF-A0A8J8F203-F1
#
_cell.length_a   1.000
_cell.length_b   1.000
_cell.length_c   1.000
_cell.angle_alpha   90.00
_cell.angle_beta   90.00
_cell.angle_gamma   90.00
#
_symmetry.space_group_name_H-M   'P 1'
#
loop_
_entity.id
_entity.type
_entity.pdbx_description
1 polymer ?
#
loop_
_entity_poly.entity_id
_entity_poly.type
_entity_poly.pdbx_seq_one_letter_code
_entity_poly.pdbx_strand_id
1 'polypeptide(L)'
;MRLRSALDEWFVVVVVALLALALLGGWGAYGAVADDEDVEQRTVEAWSTTGGFDHGATVQEENEVFPVGTELSDRSVYFAEVAPELEATFQYTYDARDGDVAVTLEADRVIRSVEDADEKEERAEYWVTNETIAQDETEGLAPGEEHATSFSVDVPELAEEAEEIRDDLNDSTGTLETAVVVRASVEGTIDGEPVDRVDTYEMALEPDEATYAVEAPAAEERTEERTEEVAVAGSSGGLGAVVLALLGVGSVAALGVLGVAHRKGTLAPSAAELERIDARYEREEFDDWISRGRLPADVRDRSTIRIATLEDLVDVAVDCDRRVIEDERDGRYYVVDGDSLYVYAPKGLEGGEVLEESSELGEYDSRKTEERAVVGDGSGGTAERRNGSDASDP
;
A
#
# COMPACT_ATOMS: atom_id res chain seq x y z
N MET A 1 -2.01 42.93 -17.91
CA MET A 1 -2.75 43.11 -19.19
C MET A 1 -2.65 41.87 -20.09
N ARG A 2 -1.45 41.35 -20.40
CA ARG A 2 -1.28 40.09 -21.18
C ARG A 2 -2.08 38.89 -20.65
N LEU A 3 -2.12 38.70 -19.32
CA LEU A 3 -2.84 37.60 -18.69
C LEU A 3 -4.37 37.68 -18.86
N ARG A 4 -4.95 38.88 -19.02
CA ARG A 4 -6.41 39.07 -19.20
C ARG A 4 -6.84 38.81 -20.63
N SER A 5 -6.06 39.30 -21.60
CA SER A 5 -6.30 39.03 -23.04
C SER A 5 -6.12 37.56 -23.38
N ALA A 6 -5.09 36.91 -22.83
CA ALA A 6 -4.87 35.48 -23.05
C ALA A 6 -5.94 34.60 -22.38
N LEU A 7 -6.48 35.01 -21.22
CA LEU A 7 -7.55 34.26 -20.54
C LEU A 7 -8.87 34.28 -21.31
N ASP A 8 -9.15 35.34 -22.06
CA ASP A 8 -10.38 35.48 -22.85
C ASP A 8 -10.27 34.65 -24.14
N GLU A 9 -9.10 34.70 -24.80
CA GLU A 9 -8.82 33.93 -26.01
C GLU A 9 -8.75 32.40 -25.74
N TRP A 10 -8.23 32.01 -24.57
CA TRP A 10 -8.08 30.59 -24.18
C TRP A 10 -9.10 30.15 -23.13
N PHE A 11 -10.18 30.93 -22.92
CA PHE A 11 -11.16 30.71 -21.85
C PHE A 11 -11.68 29.27 -21.80
N VAL A 12 -12.05 28.73 -22.96
CA VAL A 12 -12.57 27.36 -23.11
C VAL A 12 -11.51 26.33 -22.68
N VAL A 13 -10.26 26.53 -23.06
CA VAL A 13 -9.15 25.62 -22.74
C VAL A 13 -8.84 25.64 -21.24
N VAL A 14 -8.86 26.82 -20.61
CA VAL A 14 -8.66 26.96 -19.16
C VAL A 14 -9.79 26.30 -18.38
N VAL A 15 -11.05 26.45 -18.82
CA VAL A 15 -12.21 25.80 -18.19
C VAL A 15 -12.10 24.27 -18.30
N VAL A 16 -11.75 23.75 -19.47
CA VAL A 16 -11.56 22.29 -19.68
C VAL A 16 -10.45 21.75 -18.79
N ALA A 17 -9.32 22.46 -18.66
CA ALA A 17 -8.22 22.06 -17.80
C ALA A 17 -8.64 22.01 -16.31
N LEU A 18 -9.35 23.02 -15.82
CA LEU A 18 -9.83 23.05 -14.43
C LEU A 18 -10.87 21.95 -14.14
N LEU A 19 -11.71 21.61 -15.11
CA LEU A 19 -12.65 20.48 -14.98
C LEU A 19 -11.91 19.13 -14.90
N ALA A 20 -10.87 18.94 -15.71
CA ALA A 20 -10.04 17.73 -15.64
C ALA A 20 -9.34 17.60 -14.27
N LEU A 21 -8.81 18.70 -13.75
CA LEU A 21 -8.20 18.75 -12.42
C LEU A 21 -9.21 18.48 -11.29
N ALA A 22 -10.45 18.99 -11.43
CA ALA A 22 -11.53 18.69 -10.49
C ALA A 22 -11.92 17.20 -10.49
N LEU A 23 -11.96 16.55 -11.66
CA LEU A 23 -12.21 15.11 -11.77
C LEU A 23 -11.09 14.28 -11.13
N LEU A 24 -9.83 14.65 -11.39
CA LEU A 24 -8.67 14.00 -10.76
C LEU A 24 -8.67 14.17 -9.23
N GLY A 25 -9.06 15.35 -8.74
CA GLY A 25 -9.20 15.58 -7.31
C GLY A 25 -10.34 14.80 -6.67
N GLY A 26 -11.47 14.64 -7.38
CA GLY A 26 -12.58 13.78 -6.96
C GLY A 26 -12.17 12.30 -6.88
N TRP A 27 -11.38 11.82 -7.85
CA TRP A 27 -10.81 10.48 -7.83
C TRP A 27 -9.87 10.27 -6.63
N GLY A 28 -8.96 11.23 -6.38
CA GLY A 28 -8.07 11.18 -5.22
C GLY A 28 -8.79 11.19 -3.88
N ALA A 29 -9.87 11.97 -3.76
CA ALA A 29 -10.71 11.99 -2.56
C ALA A 29 -11.48 10.67 -2.35
N TYR A 30 -11.96 10.05 -3.43
CA TYR A 30 -12.61 8.73 -3.36
C TYR A 30 -11.65 7.66 -2.84
N GLY A 31 -10.42 7.60 -3.36
CA GLY A 31 -9.39 6.67 -2.88
C GLY A 31 -8.87 6.96 -1.46
N ALA A 32 -9.15 8.14 -0.89
CA ALA A 32 -8.82 8.46 0.50
C ALA A 32 -9.93 8.07 1.50
N VAL A 33 -11.17 7.92 1.02
CA VAL A 33 -12.36 7.56 1.82
C VAL A 33 -12.73 6.08 1.64
N ALA A 34 -12.30 5.47 0.54
CA ALA A 34 -12.29 4.03 0.40
C ALA A 34 -11.22 3.47 1.34
N ASP A 35 -11.61 3.22 2.60
CA ASP A 35 -10.92 2.31 3.50
C ASP A 35 -11.01 0.92 2.87
N ASP A 36 -10.05 0.58 2.02
CA ASP A 36 -9.70 -0.82 1.82
C ASP A 36 -8.89 -1.21 3.06
N GLU A 37 -9.53 -1.88 4.02
CA GLU A 37 -8.83 -2.51 5.13
C GLU A 37 -7.89 -3.55 4.51
N ASP A 38 -6.59 -3.27 4.51
CA ASP A 38 -5.57 -4.23 4.07
C ASP A 38 -5.63 -5.45 5.02
N VAL A 39 -6.25 -6.54 4.57
CA VAL A 39 -6.28 -7.82 5.31
C VAL A 39 -5.14 -8.71 4.84
N GLU A 40 -4.32 -9.19 5.77
CA GLU A 40 -3.31 -10.21 5.51
C GLU A 40 -3.84 -11.57 5.98
N GLN A 41 -3.65 -12.61 5.16
CA GLN A 41 -3.94 -13.99 5.54
C GLN A 41 -2.75 -14.57 6.31
N ARG A 42 -3.00 -15.12 7.51
CA ARG A 42 -1.98 -15.79 8.33
C ARG A 42 -2.44 -17.20 8.69
N THR A 43 -1.61 -18.18 8.39
CA THR A 43 -1.79 -19.56 8.88
C THR A 43 -1.40 -19.64 10.35
N VAL A 44 -2.28 -20.21 11.18
CA VAL A 44 -2.07 -20.51 12.59
C VAL A 44 -2.40 -21.98 12.83
N GLU A 45 -1.74 -22.59 13.79
CA GLU A 45 -2.16 -23.88 14.33
C GLU A 45 -3.51 -23.72 15.02
N ALA A 46 -4.49 -24.54 14.63
CA ALA A 46 -5.83 -24.55 15.19
C ALA A 46 -5.88 -25.48 16.40
N TRP A 47 -5.42 -26.72 16.20
CA TRP A 47 -5.35 -27.76 17.21
C TRP A 47 -4.35 -28.84 16.74
N SER A 48 -3.94 -29.72 17.64
CA SER A 48 -3.07 -30.86 17.33
C SER A 48 -3.53 -32.13 18.03
N THR A 49 -3.17 -33.27 17.48
CA THR A 49 -3.32 -34.57 18.14
C THR A 49 -1.95 -35.15 18.43
N THR A 50 -1.83 -35.89 19.52
CA THR A 50 -0.63 -36.65 19.86
C THR A 50 -1.03 -38.08 20.16
N GLY A 51 -0.41 -39.03 19.46
CA GLY A 51 -0.58 -40.46 19.70
C GLY A 51 0.77 -41.17 19.79
N GLY A 52 0.91 -42.12 20.72
CA GLY A 52 2.16 -42.84 20.94
C GLY A 52 1.96 -44.18 21.64
N PHE A 53 2.98 -45.02 21.55
CA PHE A 53 3.04 -46.32 22.23
C PHE A 53 4.10 -46.27 23.34
N ASP A 54 3.72 -46.70 24.54
CA ASP A 54 4.66 -47.20 25.54
C ASP A 54 4.60 -48.73 25.53
N HIS A 55 5.74 -49.40 25.62
CA HIS A 55 5.76 -50.85 25.55
C HIS A 55 6.87 -51.47 26.41
N GLY A 56 6.64 -52.71 26.81
CA GLY A 56 7.58 -53.48 27.61
C GLY A 56 7.25 -54.96 27.60
N ALA A 57 8.12 -55.75 28.21
CA ALA A 57 7.90 -57.18 28.38
C ALA A 57 8.40 -57.62 29.75
N THR A 58 7.60 -58.42 30.44
CA THR A 58 7.95 -58.95 31.75
C THR A 58 8.71 -60.26 31.61
N VAL A 59 9.85 -60.39 32.29
CA VAL A 59 10.64 -61.63 32.31
C VAL A 59 9.86 -62.76 33.00
N GLN A 60 9.57 -63.84 32.27
CA GLN A 60 8.79 -64.98 32.73
C GLN A 60 9.65 -66.21 33.03
N GLU A 61 10.84 -66.33 32.42
CA GLU A 61 11.73 -67.49 32.59
C GLU A 61 12.98 -67.19 33.45
N GLU A 62 13.36 -68.16 34.29
CA GLU A 62 14.56 -68.08 35.14
C GLU A 62 15.84 -68.01 34.31
N ASN A 63 16.65 -66.97 34.53
CA ASN A 63 17.94 -66.80 33.88
C ASN A 63 18.94 -66.06 34.80
N GLU A 64 20.22 -66.06 34.43
CA GLU A 64 21.29 -65.48 35.26
C GLU A 64 21.36 -63.94 35.21
N VAL A 65 20.70 -63.30 34.23
CA VAL A 65 20.85 -61.87 33.93
C VAL A 65 19.72 -61.05 34.55
N PHE A 66 18.48 -61.50 34.36
CA PHE A 66 17.26 -60.82 34.79
C PHE A 66 16.43 -61.75 35.68
N PRO A 67 16.11 -61.35 36.91
CA PRO A 67 15.15 -62.08 37.75
C PRO A 67 13.77 -62.17 37.08
N VAL A 68 13.06 -63.26 37.31
CA VAL A 68 11.64 -63.40 36.93
C VAL A 68 10.82 -62.27 37.56
N GLY A 69 9.93 -61.68 36.77
CA GLY A 69 9.14 -60.50 37.11
C GLY A 69 9.83 -59.16 36.89
N THR A 70 11.03 -59.15 36.28
CA THR A 70 11.67 -57.89 35.86
C THR A 70 10.96 -57.36 34.62
N GLU A 71 10.48 -56.11 34.67
CA GLU A 71 9.95 -55.42 33.51
C GLU A 71 11.10 -54.86 32.66
N LEU A 72 11.09 -55.20 31.38
CA LEU A 72 11.96 -54.62 30.37
C LEU A 72 11.12 -53.60 29.59
N SER A 73 11.39 -52.31 29.72
CA SER A 73 10.58 -51.25 29.10
C SER A 73 11.37 -50.51 28.00
N ASP A 74 10.67 -50.05 26.97
CA ASP A 74 11.17 -49.19 25.87
C ASP A 74 12.46 -49.71 25.21
N ARG A 75 12.51 -51.01 24.95
CA ARG A 75 13.62 -51.63 24.22
C ARG A 75 13.25 -51.84 22.76
N SER A 76 14.20 -51.59 21.88
CA SER A 76 14.06 -51.95 20.47
C SER A 76 14.05 -53.46 20.23
N VAL A 77 14.56 -54.26 21.17
CA VAL A 77 14.64 -55.72 21.08
C VAL A 77 14.40 -56.37 22.44
N TYR A 78 13.62 -57.44 22.44
CA TYR A 78 13.30 -58.29 23.60
C TYR A 78 13.69 -59.75 23.33
N PHE A 79 13.63 -60.60 24.35
CA PHE A 79 14.00 -62.01 24.28
C PHE A 79 12.74 -62.87 24.22
N ALA A 80 12.55 -63.61 23.12
CA ALA A 80 11.32 -64.36 22.84
C ALA A 80 11.06 -65.46 23.87
N GLU A 81 12.08 -66.21 24.29
CA GLU A 81 11.90 -67.29 25.28
C GLU A 81 11.76 -66.76 26.72
N VAL A 82 12.43 -65.64 27.03
CA VAL A 82 12.55 -65.14 28.41
C VAL A 82 11.42 -64.18 28.77
N ALA A 83 10.94 -63.40 27.80
CA ALA A 83 9.86 -62.41 27.94
C ALA A 83 8.96 -62.46 26.68
N PRO A 84 8.20 -63.56 26.47
CA PRO A 84 7.44 -63.83 25.23
C PRO A 84 6.28 -62.86 25.01
N GLU A 85 5.67 -62.39 26.09
CA GLU A 85 4.52 -61.49 26.06
C GLU A 85 4.98 -60.03 26.04
N LEU A 86 4.71 -59.35 24.92
CA LEU A 86 4.85 -57.90 24.80
C LEU A 86 3.59 -57.24 25.36
N GLU A 87 3.75 -56.35 26.32
CA GLU A 87 2.71 -55.51 26.90
C GLU A 87 2.88 -54.09 26.34
N ALA A 88 1.79 -53.49 25.84
CA ALA A 88 1.83 -52.14 25.31
C ALA A 88 0.58 -51.33 25.68
N THR A 89 0.78 -50.02 25.82
CA THR A 89 -0.27 -49.03 26.02
C THR A 89 -0.15 -48.00 24.91
N PHE A 90 -1.24 -47.76 24.20
CA PHE A 90 -1.36 -46.65 23.28
C PHE A 90 -2.07 -45.49 23.98
N GLN A 91 -1.45 -44.31 24.00
CA GLN A 91 -2.08 -43.10 24.53
C GLN A 91 -2.41 -42.13 23.40
N TYR A 92 -3.53 -41.44 23.58
CA TYR A 92 -4.06 -40.44 22.68
C TYR A 92 -4.47 -39.20 23.46
N THR A 93 -4.08 -38.03 22.96
CA THR A 93 -4.54 -36.74 23.46
C THR A 93 -4.64 -35.74 22.31
N TYR A 94 -5.37 -34.65 22.54
CA TYR A 94 -5.44 -33.54 21.60
C TYR A 94 -5.32 -32.21 22.35
N ASP A 95 -4.65 -31.24 21.75
CA ASP A 95 -4.52 -29.88 22.27
C ASP A 95 -5.35 -28.91 21.43
N ALA A 96 -6.22 -28.17 22.09
CA ALA A 96 -7.14 -27.20 21.47
C ALA A 96 -7.58 -26.17 22.52
N ARG A 97 -8.21 -25.06 22.09
CA ARG A 97 -8.71 -24.04 23.03
C ARG A 97 -9.98 -24.49 23.74
N ASP A 98 -10.85 -25.19 23.03
CA ASP A 98 -12.10 -25.76 23.51
C ASP A 98 -12.44 -27.01 22.70
N GLY A 99 -13.06 -28.02 23.32
CA GLY A 99 -13.41 -29.24 22.62
C GLY A 99 -14.12 -30.24 23.50
N ASP A 100 -14.94 -31.07 22.86
CA ASP A 100 -15.59 -32.22 23.45
C ASP A 100 -15.76 -33.25 22.33
N VAL A 101 -15.00 -34.34 22.44
CA VAL A 101 -14.95 -35.39 21.41
C VAL A 101 -15.14 -36.76 22.02
N ALA A 102 -15.89 -37.61 21.34
CA ALA A 102 -15.87 -39.04 21.56
C ALA A 102 -14.63 -39.61 20.87
N VAL A 103 -13.88 -40.45 21.58
CA VAL A 103 -12.71 -41.14 21.05
C VAL A 103 -12.88 -42.64 21.25
N THR A 104 -12.70 -43.40 20.18
CA THR A 104 -12.62 -44.86 20.22
C THR A 104 -11.23 -45.29 19.77
N LEU A 105 -10.52 -46.01 20.63
CA LEU A 105 -9.22 -46.60 20.34
C LEU A 105 -9.40 -48.09 20.12
N GLU A 106 -9.21 -48.55 18.88
CA GLU A 106 -9.29 -49.97 18.49
C GLU A 106 -7.89 -50.44 18.10
N ALA A 107 -7.37 -51.45 18.80
CA ALA A 107 -6.09 -52.08 18.52
C ALA A 107 -6.30 -53.42 17.82
N ASP A 108 -5.82 -53.53 16.59
CA ASP A 108 -5.83 -54.76 15.81
C ASP A 108 -4.44 -55.36 15.70
N ARG A 109 -4.32 -56.66 15.99
CA ARG A 109 -3.17 -57.47 15.59
C ARG A 109 -3.30 -57.78 14.11
N VAL A 110 -2.28 -57.41 13.33
CA VAL A 110 -2.26 -57.53 11.87
C VAL A 110 -1.14 -58.46 11.44
N ILE A 111 -1.47 -59.42 10.58
CA ILE A 111 -0.51 -60.27 9.86
C ILE A 111 -0.76 -60.05 8.38
N ARG A 112 0.26 -59.66 7.62
CA ARG A 112 0.14 -59.39 6.18
C ARG A 112 1.35 -59.88 5.39
N SER A 113 1.12 -60.15 4.11
CA SER A 113 2.20 -60.35 3.13
C SER A 113 2.19 -59.20 2.14
N VAL A 114 3.34 -58.57 1.95
CA VAL A 114 3.50 -57.34 1.17
C VAL A 114 4.64 -57.48 0.16
N GLU A 115 4.56 -56.76 -0.96
CA GLU A 115 5.62 -56.68 -1.96
C GLU A 115 6.96 -56.33 -1.30
N ASP A 116 8.03 -57.02 -1.71
CA ASP A 116 9.38 -56.75 -1.23
C ASP A 116 9.73 -55.28 -1.51
N ALA A 117 10.48 -54.66 -0.58
CA ALA A 117 10.82 -53.25 -0.63
C ALA A 117 11.82 -52.92 -1.78
N ASP A 118 11.34 -52.88 -3.02
CA ASP A 118 12.08 -52.40 -4.19
C ASP A 118 11.60 -50.99 -4.58
N GLU A 119 12.29 -49.95 -4.07
CA GLU A 119 12.29 -48.52 -4.48
C GLU A 119 10.94 -47.79 -4.73
N LYS A 120 9.78 -48.44 -4.60
CA LYS A 120 8.46 -47.83 -4.78
C LYS A 120 7.88 -47.42 -3.43
N GLU A 121 7.27 -46.23 -3.40
CA GLU A 121 6.60 -45.69 -2.21
C GLU A 121 5.34 -46.48 -1.83
N GLU A 122 4.73 -47.21 -2.77
CA GLU A 122 3.56 -48.08 -2.52
C GLU A 122 3.95 -49.54 -2.71
N ARG A 123 3.88 -50.33 -1.63
CA ARG A 123 4.07 -51.79 -1.65
C ARG A 123 2.71 -52.45 -1.80
N ALA A 124 2.56 -53.34 -2.78
CA ALA A 124 1.30 -54.06 -2.95
C ALA A 124 1.09 -55.07 -1.79
N GLU A 125 -0.06 -55.02 -1.13
CA GLU A 125 -0.46 -56.06 -0.16
C GLU A 125 -1.02 -57.28 -0.93
N TYR A 126 -0.42 -58.45 -0.72
CA TYR A 126 -0.90 -59.70 -1.32
C TYR A 126 -2.08 -60.27 -0.54
N TRP A 127 -1.98 -60.23 0.80
CA TRP A 127 -3.04 -60.61 1.71
C TRP A 127 -2.82 -59.97 3.09
N VAL A 128 -3.90 -59.87 3.86
CA VAL A 128 -3.90 -59.35 5.23
C VAL A 128 -4.97 -60.08 6.04
N THR A 129 -4.66 -60.39 7.29
CA THR A 129 -5.61 -60.74 8.33
C THR A 129 -5.46 -59.78 9.50
N ASN A 130 -6.58 -59.48 10.16
CA ASN A 130 -6.62 -58.62 11.34
C ASN A 130 -7.52 -59.24 12.41
N GLU A 131 -7.13 -59.08 13.66
CA GLU A 131 -7.90 -59.48 14.83
C GLU A 131 -7.86 -58.36 15.87
N THR A 132 -9.02 -57.89 16.30
CA THR A 132 -9.12 -56.88 17.37
C THR A 132 -8.75 -57.50 18.71
N ILE A 133 -7.69 -56.98 19.32
CA ILE A 133 -7.13 -57.47 20.59
C ILE A 133 -7.46 -56.57 21.77
N ALA A 134 -7.74 -55.28 21.52
CA ALA A 134 -8.24 -54.37 22.53
C ALA A 134 -9.09 -53.26 21.91
N GLN A 135 -10.05 -52.77 22.69
CA GLN A 135 -10.88 -51.62 22.34
C GLN A 135 -11.23 -50.86 23.62
N ASP A 136 -11.05 -49.55 23.60
CA ASP A 136 -11.53 -48.65 24.66
C ASP A 136 -12.23 -47.44 24.03
N GLU A 137 -13.20 -46.88 24.74
CA GLU A 137 -13.99 -45.75 24.27
C GLU A 137 -14.25 -44.76 25.39
N THR A 138 -14.25 -43.48 25.04
CA THR A 138 -14.64 -42.40 25.94
C THR A 138 -15.52 -41.41 25.23
N GLU A 139 -16.52 -40.89 25.94
CA GLU A 139 -17.38 -39.81 25.48
C GLU A 139 -16.94 -38.51 26.17
N GLY A 140 -16.71 -37.45 25.40
CA GLY A 140 -16.41 -36.12 25.94
C GLY A 140 -15.01 -35.96 26.49
N LEU A 141 -14.00 -36.49 25.79
CA LEU A 141 -12.59 -36.22 26.07
C LEU A 141 -12.33 -34.72 25.91
N ALA A 142 -11.83 -34.07 26.96
CA ALA A 142 -11.50 -32.65 26.94
C ALA A 142 -10.09 -32.39 26.36
N PRO A 143 -9.78 -31.15 25.91
CA PRO A 143 -8.44 -30.81 25.45
C PRO A 143 -7.39 -31.01 26.55
N GLY A 144 -6.27 -31.66 26.21
CA GLY A 144 -5.19 -32.02 27.14
C GLY A 144 -5.51 -33.19 28.07
N GLU A 145 -6.70 -33.80 27.98
CA GLU A 145 -7.00 -35.05 28.65
C GLU A 145 -6.44 -36.23 27.83
N GLU A 146 -5.99 -37.26 28.53
CA GLU A 146 -5.40 -38.46 27.93
C GLU A 146 -6.42 -39.58 27.95
N HIS A 147 -6.57 -40.25 26.81
CA HIS A 147 -7.30 -41.50 26.67
C HIS A 147 -6.34 -42.59 26.19
N ALA A 148 -6.46 -43.79 26.73
CA ALA A 148 -5.50 -44.85 26.44
C ALA A 148 -6.17 -46.22 26.37
N THR A 149 -5.60 -47.10 25.54
CA THR A 149 -5.95 -48.51 25.47
C THR A 149 -4.69 -49.35 25.70
N SER A 150 -4.84 -50.50 26.37
CA SER A 150 -3.72 -51.40 26.67
C SER A 150 -4.01 -52.79 26.15
N PHE A 151 -2.98 -53.45 25.64
CA PHE A 151 -3.05 -54.78 25.05
C PHE A 151 -1.75 -55.57 25.31
N SER A 152 -1.83 -56.88 25.18
CA SER A 152 -0.66 -57.76 25.17
C SER A 152 -0.65 -58.65 23.93
N VAL A 153 0.54 -59.03 23.48
CA VAL A 153 0.77 -59.90 22.33
C VAL A 153 1.81 -60.94 22.70
N ASP A 154 1.47 -62.23 22.61
CA ASP A 154 2.45 -63.32 22.63
C ASP A 154 3.14 -63.36 21.26
N VAL A 155 4.38 -62.87 21.22
CA VAL A 155 5.12 -62.69 19.96
C VAL A 155 5.53 -64.04 19.33
N PRO A 156 5.99 -65.05 20.11
CA PRO A 156 6.17 -66.40 19.59
C PRO A 156 4.90 -67.01 18.98
N GLU A 157 3.75 -66.92 19.64
CA GLU A 157 2.48 -67.43 19.11
C GLU A 157 2.07 -66.72 17.82
N LEU A 158 2.23 -65.39 17.78
CA LEU A 158 2.01 -64.58 16.57
C LEU A 158 2.90 -65.02 15.40
N ALA A 159 4.18 -65.32 15.67
CA ALA A 159 5.11 -65.80 14.65
C ALA A 159 4.70 -67.18 14.09
N GLU A 160 4.28 -68.10 14.97
CA GLU A 160 3.78 -69.42 14.57
C GLU A 160 2.51 -69.32 13.72
N GLU A 161 1.55 -68.46 14.13
CA GLU A 161 0.32 -68.21 13.39
C GLU A 161 0.59 -67.61 12.00
N ALA A 162 1.53 -66.66 11.91
CA ALA A 162 1.88 -66.01 10.66
C ALA A 162 2.49 -67.01 9.64
N GLU A 163 3.35 -67.93 10.10
CA GLU A 163 3.89 -68.99 9.26
C GLU A 163 2.84 -70.06 8.89
N GLU A 164 1.91 -70.40 9.81
CA GLU A 164 0.79 -71.31 9.49
C GLU A 164 -0.08 -70.75 8.36
N ILE A 165 -0.45 -69.46 8.44
CA ILE A 165 -1.24 -68.79 7.39
C ILE A 165 -0.48 -68.80 6.06
N ARG A 166 0.83 -68.51 6.09
CA ARG A 166 1.67 -68.50 4.89
C ARG A 166 1.71 -69.88 4.23
N ASP A 167 1.92 -70.93 5.02
CA ASP A 167 1.95 -72.31 4.54
C ASP A 167 0.59 -72.76 3.98
N ASP A 168 -0.51 -72.39 4.64
CA ASP A 168 -1.89 -72.68 4.20
C ASP A 168 -2.22 -72.05 2.85
N LEU A 169 -1.74 -70.82 2.63
CA LEU A 169 -1.85 -70.11 1.35
C LEU A 169 -0.84 -70.62 0.30
N ASN A 170 0.10 -71.48 0.72
CA ASN A 170 1.24 -71.92 -0.05
C ASN A 170 2.02 -70.72 -0.63
N ASP A 171 2.09 -69.63 0.15
CA ASP A 171 2.59 -68.32 -0.27
C ASP A 171 4.11 -68.22 -0.11
N SER A 172 4.76 -67.89 -1.23
CA SER A 172 6.20 -67.62 -1.28
C SER A 172 6.49 -66.22 -1.83
N THR A 173 5.45 -65.39 -1.97
CA THR A 173 5.53 -64.06 -2.56
C THR A 173 5.59 -63.03 -1.46
N GLY A 174 6.47 -62.04 -1.60
CA GLY A 174 6.57 -60.94 -0.67
C GLY A 174 7.21 -61.28 0.67
N THR A 175 7.18 -60.28 1.53
CA THR A 175 7.68 -60.30 2.90
C THR A 175 6.50 -60.41 3.86
N LEU A 176 6.59 -61.35 4.79
CA LEU A 176 5.64 -61.53 5.88
C LEU A 176 5.90 -60.47 6.94
N GLU A 177 4.88 -59.71 7.30
CA GLU A 177 4.95 -58.66 8.32
C GLU A 177 3.89 -58.91 9.39
N THR A 178 4.27 -58.60 10.64
CA THR A 178 3.34 -58.59 11.77
C THR A 178 3.39 -57.24 12.47
N ALA A 179 2.24 -56.74 12.91
CA ALA A 179 2.14 -55.42 13.54
C ALA A 179 0.92 -55.35 14.46
N VAL A 180 0.90 -54.36 15.35
CA VAL A 180 -0.33 -53.89 15.98
C VAL A 180 -0.67 -52.53 15.39
N VAL A 181 -1.90 -52.40 14.87
CA VAL A 181 -2.42 -51.18 14.28
C VAL A 181 -3.51 -50.63 15.19
N VAL A 182 -3.30 -49.42 15.71
CA VAL A 182 -4.30 -48.71 16.50
C VAL A 182 -5.01 -47.69 15.62
N ARG A 183 -6.34 -47.79 15.56
CA ARG A 183 -7.23 -46.80 14.95
C ARG A 183 -7.84 -45.94 16.03
N ALA A 184 -7.54 -44.64 15.99
CA ALA A 184 -8.18 -43.63 16.84
C ALA A 184 -9.28 -42.94 16.03
N SER A 185 -10.54 -43.30 16.31
CA SER A 185 -11.71 -42.65 15.71
C SER A 185 -12.16 -41.52 16.61
N VAL A 186 -12.27 -40.31 16.06
CA VAL A 186 -12.57 -39.08 16.80
C VAL A 186 -13.80 -38.43 16.18
N GLU A 187 -14.87 -38.29 16.96
CA GLU A 187 -16.12 -37.66 16.54
C GLU A 187 -16.55 -36.62 17.59
N GLY A 188 -16.86 -35.39 17.17
CA GLY A 188 -17.34 -34.37 18.10
C GLY A 188 -17.15 -32.96 17.60
N THR A 189 -16.75 -32.05 18.49
CA THR A 189 -16.50 -30.64 18.15
C THR A 189 -15.21 -30.15 18.78
N ILE A 190 -14.33 -29.53 17.99
CA ILE A 190 -13.10 -28.87 18.43
C ILE A 190 -13.16 -27.41 17.98
N ASP A 191 -12.93 -26.47 18.90
CA ASP A 191 -13.02 -25.02 18.66
C ASP A 191 -14.34 -24.55 17.97
N GLY A 192 -15.44 -25.28 18.22
CA GLY A 192 -16.76 -25.01 17.65
C GLY A 192 -16.99 -25.59 16.24
N GLU A 193 -16.01 -26.30 15.67
CA GLU A 193 -16.11 -26.97 14.38
C GLU A 193 -16.29 -28.50 14.54
N PRO A 194 -17.20 -29.12 13.77
CA PRO A 194 -17.40 -30.56 13.85
C PRO A 194 -16.18 -31.31 13.31
N VAL A 195 -15.76 -32.34 14.02
CA VAL A 195 -14.70 -33.27 13.61
C VAL A 195 -15.25 -34.68 13.51
N ASP A 196 -14.87 -35.38 12.45
CA ASP A 196 -15.10 -36.81 12.21
C ASP A 196 -13.86 -37.30 11.43
N ARG A 197 -12.98 -38.01 12.13
CA ARG A 197 -11.68 -38.44 11.59
C ARG A 197 -11.24 -39.76 12.21
N VAL A 198 -10.47 -40.51 11.44
CA VAL A 198 -9.75 -41.69 11.90
C VAL A 198 -8.26 -41.48 11.70
N ASP A 199 -7.49 -41.52 12.77
CA ASP A 199 -6.04 -41.58 12.74
C ASP A 199 -5.56 -43.02 12.94
N THR A 200 -4.45 -43.38 12.30
CA THR A 200 -3.87 -44.73 12.40
C THR A 200 -2.42 -44.65 12.86
N TYR A 201 -2.05 -45.56 13.76
CA TYR A 201 -0.71 -45.69 14.32
C TYR A 201 -0.32 -47.17 14.26
N GLU A 202 0.88 -47.47 13.77
CA GLU A 202 1.36 -48.84 13.58
C GLU A 202 2.60 -49.07 14.44
N MET A 203 2.60 -50.18 15.18
CA MET A 203 3.76 -50.72 15.89
C MET A 203 4.15 -52.04 15.23
N ALA A 204 5.28 -52.09 14.53
CA ALA A 204 5.74 -53.28 13.85
C ALA A 204 6.43 -54.25 14.82
N LEU A 205 6.17 -55.54 14.63
CA LEU A 205 6.74 -56.63 15.40
C LEU A 205 7.52 -57.53 14.44
N GLU A 206 8.82 -57.67 14.70
CA GLU A 206 9.71 -58.48 13.89
C GLU A 206 10.22 -59.67 14.73
N PRO A 207 9.49 -60.79 14.76
CA PRO A 207 9.95 -62.00 15.44
C PRO A 207 11.17 -62.61 14.74
N ASP A 208 12.11 -63.08 15.53
CA ASP A 208 13.28 -63.88 15.13
C ASP A 208 13.37 -65.13 16.04
N GLU A 209 14.33 -66.04 15.82
CA GLU A 209 14.40 -67.33 16.52
C GLU A 209 14.53 -67.19 18.05
N ALA A 210 15.24 -66.18 18.55
CA ALA A 210 15.52 -66.00 19.99
C ALA A 210 15.09 -64.64 20.55
N THR A 211 14.78 -63.69 19.68
CA THR A 211 14.46 -62.30 20.03
C THR A 211 13.32 -61.82 19.17
N TYR A 212 12.73 -60.69 19.54
CA TYR A 212 11.83 -59.96 18.65
C TYR A 212 12.15 -58.47 18.73
N ALA A 213 12.18 -57.81 17.57
CA ALA A 213 12.31 -56.37 17.50
C ALA A 213 10.93 -55.70 17.51
N VAL A 214 10.89 -54.51 18.10
CA VAL A 214 9.68 -53.68 18.14
C VAL A 214 10.04 -52.32 17.57
N GLU A 215 9.34 -51.94 16.51
CA GLU A 215 9.42 -50.62 15.92
C GLU A 215 8.11 -49.89 16.16
N ALA A 216 8.10 -49.02 17.16
CA ALA A 216 7.01 -48.09 17.42
C ALA A 216 7.46 -46.67 17.05
N PRO A 217 6.65 -45.89 16.32
CA PRO A 217 6.93 -44.48 16.13
C PRO A 217 6.93 -43.78 17.49
N ALA A 218 7.88 -42.85 17.67
CA ALA A 218 7.81 -41.92 18.81
C ALA A 218 6.49 -41.17 18.78
N ALA A 219 6.02 -40.70 19.93
CA ALA A 219 4.77 -39.93 20.03
C ALA A 219 4.68 -38.88 18.89
N GLU A 220 3.72 -39.09 17.99
CA GLU A 220 3.60 -38.30 16.78
C GLU A 220 2.59 -37.18 17.02
N GLU A 221 3.06 -35.94 16.91
CA GLU A 221 2.19 -34.76 16.91
C GLU A 221 1.71 -34.48 15.48
N ARG A 222 0.39 -34.37 15.30
CA ARG A 222 -0.23 -34.02 14.02
C ARG A 222 -1.01 -32.72 14.19
N THR A 223 -0.51 -31.66 13.57
CA THR A 223 -1.10 -30.32 13.61
C THR A 223 -2.15 -30.12 12.51
N GLU A 224 -3.27 -29.51 12.88
CA GLU A 224 -4.25 -28.95 11.94
C GLU A 224 -4.11 -27.43 11.86
N GLU A 225 -4.01 -26.92 10.63
CA GLU A 225 -3.77 -25.51 10.36
C GLU A 225 -5.05 -24.77 9.95
N ARG A 226 -5.22 -23.54 10.44
CA ARG A 226 -6.30 -22.61 10.06
C ARG A 226 -5.72 -21.33 9.48
N THR A 227 -6.36 -20.80 8.44
CA THR A 227 -6.07 -19.44 7.95
C THR A 227 -6.96 -18.42 8.64
N GLU A 228 -6.35 -17.42 9.28
CA GLU A 228 -7.04 -16.27 9.87
C GLU A 228 -6.73 -14.98 9.09
N GLU A 229 -7.73 -14.11 8.92
CA GLU A 229 -7.56 -12.77 8.36
C GLU A 229 -7.14 -11.80 9.48
N VAL A 230 -5.94 -11.23 9.36
CA VAL A 230 -5.42 -10.23 10.30
C VAL A 230 -5.52 -8.86 9.63
N ALA A 231 -6.28 -7.96 10.26
CA ALA A 231 -6.36 -6.56 9.83
C ALA A 231 -4.97 -5.92 10.01
N VAL A 232 -4.34 -5.54 8.90
CA VAL A 232 -3.14 -4.72 8.94
C VAL A 232 -3.59 -3.27 9.04
N ALA A 233 -2.91 -2.50 9.90
CA ALA A 233 -3.09 -1.06 9.88
C ALA A 233 -2.63 -0.54 8.51
N GLY A 234 -3.58 -0.38 7.59
CA GLY A 234 -3.33 0.14 6.27
C GLY A 234 -2.59 1.46 6.40
N SER A 235 -1.54 1.66 5.59
CA SER A 235 -0.90 2.96 5.48
C SER A 235 -1.88 3.87 4.71
N SER A 236 -2.89 4.34 5.42
CA SER A 236 -4.01 5.09 4.89
C SER A 236 -3.49 6.30 4.12
N GLY A 237 -3.84 6.33 2.82
CA GLY A 237 -3.79 7.50 1.95
C GLY A 237 -2.50 8.32 2.05
N GLY A 238 -1.42 7.84 1.43
CA GLY A 238 -0.19 8.62 1.26
C GLY A 238 -0.49 10.05 0.80
N LEU A 239 0.35 11.01 1.20
CA LEU A 239 0.22 12.47 0.97
C LEU A 239 -0.35 12.87 -0.40
N GLY A 240 -0.14 12.06 -1.44
CA GLY A 240 -0.74 12.21 -2.77
C GLY A 240 -2.27 12.32 -2.81
N ALA A 241 -3.02 11.53 -2.04
CA ALA A 241 -4.49 11.55 -2.09
C ALA A 241 -5.06 12.87 -1.53
N VAL A 242 -4.48 13.36 -0.43
CA VAL A 242 -4.81 14.67 0.17
C VAL A 242 -4.46 15.82 -0.78
N VAL A 243 -3.28 15.77 -1.41
CA VAL A 243 -2.85 16.80 -2.37
C VAL A 243 -3.78 16.86 -3.59
N LEU A 244 -4.20 15.71 -4.12
CA LEU A 244 -5.15 15.65 -5.24
C LEU A 244 -6.53 16.20 -4.84
N ALA A 245 -7.03 15.85 -3.66
CA ALA A 245 -8.31 16.37 -3.15
C ALA A 245 -8.29 17.90 -3.01
N LEU A 246 -7.24 18.47 -2.42
CA LEU A 246 -7.07 19.93 -2.29
C LEU A 246 -6.99 20.62 -3.66
N LEU A 247 -6.31 20.00 -4.63
CA LEU A 247 -6.20 20.49 -5.99
C LEU A 247 -7.58 20.54 -6.67
N GLY A 248 -8.41 19.51 -6.45
CA GLY A 248 -9.79 19.48 -6.94
C GLY A 248 -10.64 20.63 -6.39
N VAL A 249 -10.60 20.86 -5.07
CA VAL A 249 -11.31 21.97 -4.41
C VAL A 249 -10.86 23.33 -4.96
N GLY A 250 -9.54 23.52 -5.09
CA GLY A 250 -8.96 24.75 -5.66
C GLY A 250 -9.42 24.99 -7.10
N SER A 251 -9.54 23.93 -7.91
CA SER A 251 -9.97 24.01 -9.30
C SER A 251 -11.44 24.43 -9.44
N VAL A 252 -12.32 23.90 -8.58
CA VAL A 252 -13.74 24.31 -8.52
C VAL A 252 -13.88 25.76 -8.08
N ALA A 253 -13.12 26.20 -7.09
CA ALA A 253 -13.12 27.61 -6.66
C ALA A 253 -12.66 28.55 -7.79
N ALA A 254 -11.61 28.16 -8.52
CA ALA A 254 -11.10 28.91 -9.67
C ALA A 254 -12.13 29.01 -10.80
N LEU A 255 -12.86 27.93 -11.11
CA LEU A 255 -13.98 27.94 -12.07
C LEU A 255 -15.08 28.92 -11.65
N GLY A 256 -15.42 28.96 -10.36
CA GLY A 256 -16.40 29.90 -9.82
C GLY A 256 -15.99 31.37 -10.00
N VAL A 257 -14.73 31.69 -9.65
CA VAL A 257 -14.18 33.05 -9.82
C VAL A 257 -14.13 33.45 -11.29
N LEU A 258 -13.67 32.54 -12.15
CA LEU A 258 -13.55 32.77 -13.59
C LEU A 258 -14.92 32.99 -14.24
N GLY A 259 -15.94 32.20 -13.87
CA GLY A 259 -17.31 32.38 -14.34
C GLY A 259 -17.93 33.72 -13.92
N VAL A 260 -17.68 34.17 -12.69
CA VAL A 260 -18.12 35.49 -12.22
C VAL A 260 -17.43 36.62 -12.98
N ALA A 261 -16.12 36.52 -13.23
CA ALA A 261 -15.34 37.53 -13.95
C ALA A 261 -15.77 37.67 -15.42
N HIS A 262 -16.06 36.55 -16.08
CA HIS A 262 -16.58 36.52 -17.45
C HIS A 262 -17.98 37.16 -17.53
N ARG A 263 -18.90 36.79 -16.62
CA ARG A 263 -20.25 37.36 -16.58
C ARG A 263 -20.28 38.86 -16.32
N LYS A 264 -19.29 39.40 -15.60
CA LYS A 264 -19.15 40.84 -15.33
C LYS A 264 -18.45 41.61 -16.46
N GLY A 265 -18.01 40.96 -17.54
CA GLY A 265 -17.36 41.62 -18.68
C GLY A 265 -16.00 42.25 -18.38
N THR A 266 -15.39 41.91 -17.23
CA THR A 266 -14.13 42.52 -16.77
C THR A 266 -12.87 41.98 -17.45
N LEU A 267 -13.04 41.11 -18.45
CA LEU A 267 -11.95 40.43 -19.17
C LEU A 267 -11.55 41.16 -20.47
N ALA A 268 -12.45 41.92 -21.10
CA ALA A 268 -12.18 42.63 -22.36
C ALA A 268 -11.54 44.03 -22.13
N PRO A 269 -10.44 44.39 -22.84
CA PRO A 269 -9.86 45.75 -22.80
C PRO A 269 -10.80 46.81 -23.41
N SER A 270 -10.73 48.06 -22.93
CA SER A 270 -11.58 49.15 -23.45
C SER A 270 -11.07 49.71 -24.79
N ALA A 271 -11.95 50.26 -25.63
CA ALA A 271 -11.59 50.83 -26.93
C ALA A 271 -10.53 51.96 -26.83
N ALA A 272 -10.55 52.74 -25.74
CA ALA A 272 -9.58 53.82 -25.48
C ALA A 272 -8.19 53.32 -25.06
N GLU A 273 -8.04 52.02 -24.75
CA GLU A 273 -6.75 51.38 -24.49
C GLU A 273 -6.15 50.77 -25.77
N LEU A 274 -6.99 50.33 -26.71
CA LEU A 274 -6.55 49.84 -28.03
C LEU A 274 -5.96 50.97 -28.88
N GLU A 275 -6.60 52.15 -28.93
CA GLU A 275 -6.07 53.32 -29.66
C GLU A 275 -4.68 53.78 -29.17
N ARG A 276 -4.40 53.63 -27.87
CA ARG A 276 -3.09 53.99 -27.29
C ARG A 276 -1.99 52.98 -27.66
N ILE A 277 -2.38 51.75 -28.00
CA ILE A 277 -1.45 50.71 -28.40
C ILE A 277 -1.08 50.89 -29.88
N ASP A 278 -2.06 51.16 -30.76
CA ASP A 278 -1.82 51.38 -32.20
C ASP A 278 -0.88 52.56 -32.46
N ALA A 279 -1.09 53.70 -31.77
CA ALA A 279 -0.24 54.88 -31.94
C ALA A 279 1.22 54.67 -31.50
N ARG A 280 1.49 53.69 -30.62
CA ARG A 280 2.86 53.34 -30.22
C ARG A 280 3.50 52.39 -31.23
N TYR A 281 2.73 51.45 -31.79
CA TYR A 281 3.21 50.52 -32.81
C TYR A 281 3.60 51.24 -34.10
N GLU A 282 2.82 52.23 -34.57
CA GLU A 282 3.16 53.02 -35.77
C GLU A 282 4.50 53.78 -35.62
N ARG A 283 4.82 54.29 -34.42
CA ARG A 283 6.11 54.97 -34.18
C ARG A 283 7.29 54.00 -34.14
N GLU A 284 7.10 52.80 -33.58
CA GLU A 284 8.16 51.79 -33.50
C GLU A 284 8.55 51.25 -34.88
N GLU A 285 7.62 51.22 -35.83
CA GLU A 285 7.88 50.77 -37.22
C GLU A 285 8.90 51.66 -37.96
N PHE A 286 8.91 52.97 -37.68
CA PHE A 286 9.74 53.93 -38.40
C PHE A 286 11.00 54.40 -37.64
N ASP A 287 11.39 53.71 -36.56
CA ASP A 287 12.51 54.14 -35.70
C ASP A 287 13.85 54.25 -36.47
N ASP A 288 14.03 53.44 -37.52
CA ASP A 288 15.22 53.48 -38.38
C ASP A 288 15.35 54.81 -39.15
N TRP A 289 14.24 55.47 -39.44
CA TRP A 289 14.14 56.70 -40.24
C TRP A 289 14.01 57.97 -39.39
N ILE A 290 13.66 57.81 -38.11
CA ILE A 290 13.46 58.91 -37.16
C ILE A 290 14.73 59.11 -36.32
N SER A 291 15.06 60.36 -36.04
CA SER A 291 16.10 60.72 -35.09
C SER A 291 15.58 61.76 -34.12
N ARG A 292 16.02 61.66 -32.87
CA ARG A 292 15.68 62.67 -31.86
C ARG A 292 16.65 63.84 -31.98
N GLY A 293 16.11 65.03 -32.08
CA GLY A 293 16.90 66.22 -32.33
C GLY A 293 16.16 67.50 -31.99
N ARG A 294 16.91 68.59 -31.88
CA ARG A 294 16.35 69.90 -31.59
C ARG A 294 16.44 70.78 -32.81
N LEU A 295 15.29 71.26 -33.29
CA LEU A 295 15.25 72.15 -34.43
C LEU A 295 15.62 73.57 -33.98
N PRO A 296 16.67 74.20 -34.56
CA PRO A 296 17.00 75.59 -34.28
C PRO A 296 15.87 76.55 -34.65
N ALA A 297 15.76 77.68 -33.95
CA ALA A 297 14.67 78.64 -34.14
C ALA A 297 14.65 79.22 -35.57
N ASP A 298 15.82 79.48 -36.14
CA ASP A 298 16.03 79.96 -37.50
C ASP A 298 15.54 78.99 -38.60
N VAL A 299 15.43 77.70 -38.28
CA VAL A 299 14.89 76.69 -39.21
C VAL A 299 13.36 76.61 -39.12
N ARG A 300 12.77 77.00 -37.98
CA ARG A 300 11.32 77.00 -37.76
C ARG A 300 10.60 78.12 -38.51
N ASP A 301 11.32 79.18 -38.88
CA ASP A 301 10.79 80.32 -39.65
C ASP A 301 10.68 80.04 -41.17
N ARG A 302 11.03 78.82 -41.61
CA ARG A 302 10.93 78.38 -43.02
C ARG A 302 9.49 78.13 -43.47
N SER A 303 9.29 78.03 -44.78
CA SER A 303 7.95 77.76 -45.34
C SER A 303 7.46 76.39 -44.90
N THR A 304 6.41 76.36 -44.08
CA THR A 304 5.94 75.13 -43.43
C THR A 304 4.85 74.43 -44.23
N ILE A 305 5.01 73.13 -44.45
CA ILE A 305 4.04 72.24 -45.11
C ILE A 305 3.59 71.20 -44.08
N ARG A 306 2.28 71.05 -43.87
CA ARG A 306 1.73 70.06 -42.92
C ARG A 306 1.47 68.73 -43.62
N ILE A 307 1.91 67.65 -42.99
CA ILE A 307 1.72 66.28 -43.44
C ILE A 307 0.74 65.57 -42.47
N ALA A 308 -0.14 64.75 -43.03
CA ALA A 308 -1.28 64.18 -42.31
C ALA A 308 -0.94 62.93 -41.48
N THR A 309 0.03 62.14 -41.90
CA THR A 309 0.47 60.90 -41.23
C THR A 309 1.98 60.91 -41.00
N LEU A 310 2.45 60.09 -40.05
CA LEU A 310 3.88 59.92 -39.84
C LEU A 310 4.54 59.20 -41.02
N GLU A 311 3.84 58.23 -41.62
CA GLU A 311 4.26 57.49 -42.82
C GLU A 311 4.56 58.43 -43.99
N ASP A 312 3.61 59.33 -44.33
CA ASP A 312 3.80 60.31 -45.41
C ASP A 312 5.00 61.23 -45.14
N LEU A 313 5.29 61.54 -43.86
CA LEU A 313 6.44 62.38 -43.51
C LEU A 313 7.77 61.60 -43.66
N VAL A 314 7.77 60.30 -43.37
CA VAL A 314 8.92 59.42 -43.61
C VAL A 314 9.18 59.29 -45.10
N ASP A 315 8.15 59.13 -45.92
CA ASP A 315 8.28 59.09 -47.39
C ASP A 315 8.93 60.36 -47.94
N VAL A 316 8.52 61.53 -47.44
CA VAL A 316 9.17 62.82 -47.78
C VAL A 316 10.65 62.83 -47.34
N ALA A 317 10.97 62.27 -46.17
CA ALA A 317 12.35 62.18 -45.72
C ALA A 317 13.19 61.32 -46.67
N VAL A 318 12.64 60.19 -47.14
CA VAL A 318 13.29 59.28 -48.07
C VAL A 318 13.52 59.95 -49.42
N ASP A 319 12.50 60.60 -49.99
CA ASP A 319 12.58 61.27 -51.29
C ASP A 319 13.59 62.43 -51.30
N CYS A 320 13.72 63.14 -50.18
CA CYS A 320 14.67 64.24 -50.01
C CYS A 320 16.07 63.79 -49.54
N ASP A 321 16.31 62.49 -49.34
CA ASP A 321 17.54 61.94 -48.72
C ASP A 321 17.86 62.60 -47.36
N ARG A 322 16.82 62.80 -46.56
CA ARG A 322 16.84 63.37 -45.20
C ARG A 322 16.36 62.36 -44.16
N ARG A 323 16.44 62.76 -42.88
CA ARG A 323 15.86 62.01 -41.75
C ARG A 323 14.72 62.80 -41.13
N VAL A 324 13.74 62.10 -40.56
CA VAL A 324 12.71 62.72 -39.74
C VAL A 324 13.31 63.07 -38.38
N ILE A 325 13.10 64.31 -37.92
CA ILE A 325 13.55 64.80 -36.62
C ILE A 325 12.35 64.89 -35.68
N GLU A 326 12.37 64.11 -34.60
CA GLU A 326 11.43 64.22 -33.48
C GLU A 326 11.96 65.28 -32.49
N ASP A 327 11.25 66.41 -32.32
CA ASP A 327 11.57 67.40 -31.26
C ASP A 327 10.71 67.12 -30.01
N GLU A 328 11.36 66.59 -28.98
CA GLU A 328 10.71 66.16 -27.74
C GLU A 328 10.02 67.32 -26.98
N ARG A 329 10.29 68.59 -27.31
CA ARG A 329 9.69 69.75 -26.64
C ARG A 329 8.25 70.00 -27.05
N ASP A 330 7.93 69.79 -28.32
CA ASP A 330 6.59 70.01 -28.87
C ASP A 330 5.94 68.71 -29.36
N GLY A 331 6.67 67.58 -29.32
CA GLY A 331 6.17 66.26 -29.68
C GLY A 331 5.85 66.14 -31.17
N ARG A 332 6.42 67.02 -32.00
CA ARG A 332 6.21 67.05 -33.45
C ARG A 332 7.41 66.49 -34.21
N TYR A 333 7.12 66.06 -35.42
CA TYR A 333 8.08 65.44 -36.33
C TYR A 333 8.34 66.36 -37.51
N TYR A 334 9.60 66.48 -37.90
CA TYR A 334 10.08 67.48 -38.85
C TYR A 334 10.97 66.87 -39.94
N VAL A 335 10.80 67.29 -41.18
CA VAL A 335 11.79 67.08 -42.25
C VAL A 335 12.17 68.44 -42.83
N VAL A 336 13.48 68.71 -42.89
CA VAL A 336 14.01 69.97 -43.39
C VAL A 336 14.64 69.74 -44.74
N ASP A 337 14.11 70.36 -45.79
CA ASP A 337 14.73 70.33 -47.11
C ASP A 337 14.70 71.71 -47.78
N GLY A 338 15.89 72.25 -48.07
CA GLY A 338 16.03 73.61 -48.58
C GLY A 338 15.30 74.65 -47.71
N ASP A 339 14.43 75.45 -48.32
CA ASP A 339 13.63 76.48 -47.64
C ASP A 339 12.25 75.97 -47.16
N SER A 340 12.00 74.66 -47.27
CA SER A 340 10.75 74.01 -46.86
C SER A 340 10.92 73.21 -45.56
N LEU A 341 9.91 73.29 -44.69
CA LEU A 341 9.83 72.52 -43.45
C LEU A 341 8.55 71.68 -43.46
N TYR A 342 8.69 70.36 -43.54
CA TYR A 342 7.55 69.44 -43.47
C TYR A 342 7.30 69.04 -42.02
N VAL A 343 6.04 69.08 -41.59
CA VAL A 343 5.65 68.87 -40.17
C VAL A 343 4.49 67.90 -40.06
N TYR A 344 4.67 66.86 -39.24
CA TYR A 344 3.60 66.00 -38.74
C TYR A 344 3.39 66.24 -37.24
N ALA A 345 2.14 66.39 -36.83
CA ALA A 345 1.75 66.53 -35.43
C ALA A 345 0.77 65.41 -35.07
N PRO A 346 1.07 64.59 -34.05
CA PRO A 346 0.13 63.59 -33.55
C PRO A 346 -1.20 64.23 -33.12
N LYS A 347 -2.30 63.48 -33.27
CA LYS A 347 -3.63 63.91 -32.83
C LYS A 347 -3.59 64.35 -31.36
N GLY A 348 -3.94 65.61 -31.11
CA GLY A 348 -3.82 66.26 -29.79
C GLY A 348 -2.78 67.40 -29.72
N LEU A 349 -1.94 67.56 -30.75
CA LEU A 349 -0.88 68.60 -30.83
C LEU A 349 -1.02 69.54 -32.05
N GLU A 350 -2.14 69.47 -32.78
CA GLU A 350 -2.34 70.05 -34.12
C GLU A 350 -2.57 71.58 -34.17
N GLY A 351 -2.55 72.30 -33.04
CA GLY A 351 -2.92 73.73 -32.99
C GLY A 351 -2.05 74.63 -32.11
N GLY A 352 -0.82 74.94 -32.53
CA GLY A 352 0.00 75.98 -31.89
C GLY A 352 0.63 76.94 -32.89
N GLU A 353 0.04 78.12 -33.06
CA GLU A 353 0.69 79.31 -33.62
C GLU A 353 1.51 80.04 -32.52
N VAL A 354 2.41 80.89 -33.00
CA VAL A 354 3.55 81.55 -32.35
C VAL A 354 3.23 82.27 -31.03
N LEU A 355 4.20 82.22 -30.10
CA LEU A 355 4.23 82.91 -28.81
C LEU A 355 4.11 84.44 -28.93
N GLU A 356 3.19 85.05 -28.17
CA GLU A 356 3.37 86.40 -27.62
C GLU A 356 3.22 86.35 -26.09
N GLU A 357 4.26 86.77 -25.38
CA GLU A 357 4.23 87.11 -23.96
C GLU A 357 3.40 88.37 -23.70
N SER A 358 2.53 88.38 -22.68
CA SER A 358 2.59 89.37 -21.58
C SER A 358 1.44 89.26 -20.54
N SER A 359 1.85 89.32 -19.26
CA SER A 359 1.20 89.95 -18.09
C SER A 359 -0.20 89.47 -17.61
N GLU A 360 -0.56 89.38 -16.33
CA GLU A 360 0.07 89.65 -15.03
C GLU A 360 -0.86 89.04 -13.94
N LEU A 361 -0.24 88.53 -12.87
CA LEU A 361 -0.62 88.58 -11.45
C LEU A 361 -1.99 88.07 -10.92
N GLY A 362 -1.91 87.21 -9.90
CA GLY A 362 -3.04 86.83 -9.05
C GLY A 362 -2.74 85.84 -7.90
N GLU A 363 -1.59 85.99 -7.26
CA GLU A 363 -1.25 85.76 -5.83
C GLU A 363 -2.27 85.02 -4.89
N TYR A 364 -1.82 83.86 -4.36
CA TYR A 364 -1.98 83.28 -2.99
C TYR A 364 -3.34 82.80 -2.42
N ASP A 365 -3.36 81.55 -1.92
CA ASP A 365 -3.22 81.31 -0.47
C ASP A 365 -2.60 79.94 -0.17
N SER A 366 -1.71 79.93 0.82
CA SER A 366 -0.94 78.82 1.33
C SER A 366 -1.65 78.17 2.53
N ARG A 367 -1.49 76.85 2.68
CA ARG A 367 -0.95 76.31 3.93
C ARG A 367 -0.45 74.88 3.75
N LYS A 368 0.88 74.78 3.65
CA LYS A 368 1.71 73.62 3.92
C LYS A 368 2.12 73.66 5.39
N THR A 369 2.17 72.51 6.07
CA THR A 369 3.14 72.07 7.09
C THR A 369 2.62 70.69 7.56
N GLU A 370 3.19 69.54 7.14
CA GLU A 370 4.45 68.91 7.64
C GLU A 370 4.39 68.69 9.17
N GLU A 371 4.80 67.61 9.84
CA GLU A 371 5.57 66.41 9.53
C GLU A 371 5.58 65.53 10.81
N ARG A 372 5.46 64.20 10.62
CA ARG A 372 6.19 63.06 11.25
C ARG A 372 6.79 63.13 12.68
N ALA A 373 6.54 62.08 13.49
CA ALA A 373 7.48 61.29 14.34
C ALA A 373 6.64 60.43 15.34
N VAL A 374 6.66 59.09 15.40
CA VAL A 374 7.66 58.08 15.85
C VAL A 374 7.96 58.08 17.38
N VAL A 375 7.81 56.88 17.97
CA VAL A 375 8.32 56.29 19.25
C VAL A 375 7.47 56.40 20.52
N GLY A 376 7.18 55.23 21.13
CA GLY A 376 7.58 54.99 22.54
C GLY A 376 6.53 54.49 23.54
N ASP A 377 6.64 53.19 23.86
CA ASP A 377 6.64 52.56 25.21
C ASP A 377 5.44 52.72 26.17
N GLY A 378 5.09 51.61 26.85
CA GLY A 378 4.01 51.58 27.83
C GLY A 378 3.70 50.20 28.42
N SER A 379 4.60 49.76 29.31
CA SER A 379 4.56 48.59 30.20
C SER A 379 3.35 48.50 31.18
N GLY A 380 2.99 47.26 31.55
CA GLY A 380 2.25 46.86 32.78
C GLY A 380 1.83 45.38 32.67
N GLY A 381 2.39 44.38 33.38
CA GLY A 381 2.38 44.15 34.84
C GLY A 381 1.00 43.61 35.25
N THR A 382 0.74 42.37 35.70
CA THR A 382 1.26 41.55 36.83
C THR A 382 0.71 40.12 36.67
N ALA A 383 1.47 39.02 36.71
CA ALA A 383 1.98 38.27 37.87
C ALA A 383 0.93 37.79 38.89
N GLU A 384 0.55 36.50 38.84
CA GLU A 384 0.29 35.69 40.04
C GLU A 384 0.70 34.22 39.82
N ARG A 385 1.41 33.67 40.83
CA ARG A 385 2.06 32.36 40.86
C ARG A 385 1.12 31.31 41.46
N ARG A 386 1.27 30.04 41.07
CA ARG A 386 1.44 28.90 42.01
C ARG A 386 2.02 27.67 41.30
N ASN A 387 2.82 26.94 42.05
CA ASN A 387 3.79 25.91 41.66
C ASN A 387 3.52 24.62 42.45
N GLY A 388 3.94 23.47 41.90
CA GLY A 388 4.08 22.14 42.55
C GLY A 388 2.87 21.23 42.37
N SER A 389 2.97 19.93 42.08
CA SER A 389 4.02 18.89 42.20
C SER A 389 3.49 17.65 41.44
N ASP A 390 4.24 17.01 40.55
CA ASP A 390 5.14 15.86 40.76
C ASP A 390 4.57 14.60 41.47
N ALA A 391 4.79 13.47 40.78
CA ALA A 391 4.85 12.05 41.16
C ALA A 391 3.69 11.35 41.89
N SER A 392 3.18 10.26 41.27
CA SER A 392 3.05 8.94 41.90
C SER A 392 2.81 7.85 40.83
N ASP A 393 3.74 6.91 40.77
CA ASP A 393 3.61 5.47 40.42
C ASP A 393 4.12 4.75 41.69
N PRO A 394 3.69 3.52 42.09
CA PRO A 394 3.11 2.43 41.30
C PRO A 394 1.66 2.04 41.67
#